data_AF-A0A7K3ZNR7-F1
#
_entry.id   AF-A0A7K3ZNR7-F1
#
_cell.length_a   1.000
_cell.length_b   1.000
_cell.length_c   1.000
_cell.angle_alpha   90.00
_cell.angle_beta   90.00
_cell.angle_gamma   90.00
#
_symmetry.space_group_name_H-M   'P 1'
#
loop_
_entity.id
_entity.type
_entity.pdbx_description
1 polymer ?
#
loop_
_entity_poly.entity_id
_entity_poly.type
_entity_poly.pdbx_seq_one_letter_code
_entity_poly.pdbx_strand_id
1 'polypeptide(L)'
;MAARQLVFVRYIDHVLYNRASALALKPQVRKAVGWLVYECEQYITIVWDSDDDTPTLRGGDPKASGLVLLKSDILKLVKLRPKPLQNSFELNLNRNPDKEEGEYALQPKKRKTRRQLKKETIT
;
A
#
# COMPACT_ATOMS: atom_id res chain seq x y z
N MET A 1 -3.92 6.63 -17.73
CA MET A 1 -4.19 6.21 -16.35
C MET A 1 -4.98 7.32 -15.66
N ALA A 2 -6.11 7.01 -15.02
CA ALA A 2 -6.88 8.03 -14.30
C ALA A 2 -6.08 8.47 -13.07
N ALA A 3 -5.68 9.74 -13.00
CA ALA A 3 -4.97 10.28 -11.86
C ALA A 3 -5.85 10.13 -10.60
N ARG A 4 -5.40 9.32 -9.64
CA ARG A 4 -6.09 9.16 -8.35
C ARG A 4 -5.94 10.46 -7.56
N GLN A 5 -7.06 10.98 -7.07
CA GLN A 5 -7.10 12.25 -6.36
C GLN A 5 -6.69 12.04 -4.90
N LEU A 6 -5.62 12.71 -4.45
CA LEU A 6 -5.24 12.73 -3.03
C LEU A 6 -6.28 13.52 -2.24
N VAL A 7 -6.70 12.99 -1.09
CA VAL A 7 -7.69 13.63 -0.21
C VAL A 7 -7.24 13.62 1.24
N PHE A 8 -7.55 14.70 1.94
CA PHE A 8 -7.58 14.76 3.40
C PHE A 8 -9.01 14.64 3.88
N VAL A 9 -9.26 13.77 4.86
CA VAL A 9 -10.58 13.56 5.43
C VAL A 9 -10.53 13.64 6.95
N ARG A 10 -11.55 14.28 7.54
CA ARG A 10 -11.84 14.26 8.97
C ARG A 10 -13.21 13.63 9.14
N TYR A 11 -13.32 12.57 9.94
CA TYR A 11 -14.53 11.76 10.06
C TYR A 11 -14.75 11.29 11.49
N ILE A 12 -15.98 10.85 11.77
CA ILE A 12 -16.35 10.18 13.01
C ILE A 12 -16.10 8.69 12.84
N ASP A 13 -15.23 8.12 13.69
CA ASP A 13 -14.95 6.70 13.70
C ASP A 13 -15.97 5.98 14.61
N HIS A 14 -16.40 4.81 14.14
CA HIS A 14 -17.34 3.98 14.88
C HIS A 14 -16.56 3.29 16.01
N VAL A 15 -17.06 3.38 17.23
CA VAL A 15 -16.45 2.71 18.39
C VAL A 15 -17.18 1.41 18.65
N LEU A 16 -16.48 0.29 18.56
CA LEU A 16 -17.00 -0.98 19.06
C LEU A 16 -16.75 -1.06 20.56
N TYR A 17 -17.81 -1.24 21.34
CA TYR A 17 -17.72 -1.29 22.80
C TYR A 17 -17.49 -2.73 23.27
N ASN A 18 -16.47 -2.95 24.10
CA ASN A 18 -16.28 -4.20 24.82
C ASN A 18 -16.15 -3.89 26.31
N ARG A 19 -17.04 -4.45 27.14
CA ARG A 19 -17.09 -4.24 28.60
C ARG A 19 -17.17 -2.75 29.03
N ALA A 20 -17.76 -1.90 28.20
CA ALA A 20 -18.01 -0.48 28.48
C ALA A 20 -19.42 -0.06 28.03
N SER A 21 -20.01 0.91 28.73
CA SER A 21 -21.31 1.47 28.36
C SER A 21 -21.17 2.40 27.15
N ALA A 22 -22.02 2.21 26.14
CA ALA A 22 -22.09 3.10 24.97
C ALA A 22 -22.42 4.55 25.35
N LEU A 23 -23.17 4.76 26.45
CA LEU A 23 -23.52 6.10 26.93
C LEU A 23 -22.34 6.84 27.57
N ALA A 24 -21.32 6.10 28.02
CA ALA A 24 -20.13 6.66 28.66
C ALA A 24 -19.03 7.04 27.65
N LEU A 25 -19.19 6.68 26.39
CA LEU A 25 -18.18 6.86 25.35
C LEU A 25 -18.74 7.73 24.22
N LYS A 26 -17.86 8.55 23.63
CA LYS A 26 -18.20 9.40 22.49
C LYS A 26 -17.48 8.89 21.25
N PRO A 27 -18.11 8.93 20.07
CA PRO A 27 -17.44 8.60 18.82
C PRO A 27 -16.16 9.43 18.63
N GLN A 28 -15.08 8.77 18.23
CA GLN A 28 -13.79 9.44 18.10
C GLN A 28 -13.70 10.15 16.77
N VAL A 29 -13.28 11.42 16.78
CA VAL A 29 -12.99 12.14 15.54
C VAL A 29 -11.58 11.82 15.08
N ARG A 30 -11.45 11.29 13.86
CA ARG A 30 -10.17 10.92 13.24
C ARG A 30 -9.86 11.78 12.02
N LYS A 31 -8.60 11.78 11.63
CA LYS A 31 -8.09 12.42 10.42
C LYS A 31 -7.30 11.38 9.63
N ALA A 32 -7.45 11.39 8.32
CA ALA A 32 -6.68 10.53 7.42
C ALA A 32 -6.34 11.29 6.13
N VAL A 33 -5.25 10.87 5.50
CA VAL A 33 -4.86 11.26 4.14
C VAL A 33 -4.75 9.97 3.32
N GLY A 34 -5.24 9.99 2.10
CA GLY A 34 -5.18 8.83 1.22
C GLY A 34 -5.62 9.15 -0.20
N TRP A 35 -5.46 8.18 -1.07
CA TRP A 35 -5.90 8.25 -2.46
C TRP A 35 -7.38 7.86 -2.54
N LEU A 36 -8.21 8.71 -3.15
CA LEU A 36 -9.61 8.40 -3.41
C LEU A 36 -9.70 7.37 -4.53
N VAL A 37 -10.08 6.13 -4.21
CA VAL A 37 -10.17 5.01 -5.17
C VAL A 37 -11.60 4.71 -5.59
N TYR A 38 -12.58 5.12 -4.77
CA TYR A 38 -13.99 4.97 -5.09
C TYR A 38 -14.82 6.06 -4.40
N GLU A 39 -15.82 6.56 -5.11
CA GLU A 39 -16.80 7.52 -4.59
C GLU A 39 -18.17 7.18 -5.18
N CYS A 40 -19.16 7.02 -4.31
CA CYS A 40 -20.57 6.95 -4.69
C CYS A 40 -21.39 7.95 -3.86
N GLU A 41 -22.71 7.87 -3.95
CA GLU A 41 -23.61 8.75 -3.19
C GLU A 41 -23.51 8.54 -1.68
N GLN A 42 -23.27 7.30 -1.24
CA GLN A 42 -23.35 6.93 0.18
C GLN A 42 -22.00 6.93 0.89
N TYR A 43 -20.93 6.58 0.20
CA TYR A 43 -19.62 6.41 0.81
C TYR A 43 -18.48 6.73 -0.15
N ILE A 44 -17.29 6.86 0.43
CA ILE A 44 -16.02 6.90 -0.29
C ILE A 44 -15.10 5.80 0.22
N THR A 45 -14.15 5.39 -0.62
CA THR A 45 -13.06 4.50 -0.24
C THR A 45 -11.75 5.21 -0.51
N ILE A 46 -10.90 5.29 0.53
CA ILE A 46 -9.54 5.81 0.43
C ILE A 46 -8.53 4.72 0.73
N VAL A 47 -7.37 4.74 0.09
CA VAL A 47 -6.24 3.85 0.39
C VAL A 47 -5.02 4.66 0.79
N TRP A 48 -4.23 4.16 1.73
CA TRP A 48 -2.99 4.82 2.16
C TRP A 48 -1.83 4.56 1.19
N ASP A 49 -1.84 3.41 0.54
CA ASP A 49 -0.83 2.94 -0.39
C ASP A 49 -1.51 2.29 -1.59
N SER A 50 -0.90 2.46 -2.74
CA SER A 50 -1.42 2.05 -4.03
C SER A 50 -0.23 1.79 -4.94
N ASP A 51 -0.23 0.63 -5.59
CA ASP A 51 0.69 0.37 -6.69
C ASP A 51 0.54 1.45 -7.77
N ASP A 52 1.67 1.90 -8.32
CA ASP A 52 1.72 2.85 -9.44
C ASP A 52 1.39 2.15 -10.77
N ASP A 53 1.59 0.82 -10.81
CA ASP A 53 1.37 -0.03 -11.97
C ASP A 53 0.21 -1.02 -11.78
N THR A 54 -0.19 -1.65 -12.89
CA THR A 54 -1.25 -2.68 -12.87
C THR A 54 -0.75 -3.88 -12.06
N PRO A 55 -1.50 -4.37 -11.04
CA PRO A 55 -1.04 -5.45 -10.19
C PRO A 55 -0.66 -6.67 -11.03
N THR A 56 0.56 -7.15 -10.86
CA THR A 56 1.15 -8.26 -11.64
C THR A 56 0.50 -9.61 -11.32
N LEU A 57 -0.19 -9.72 -10.18
CA LEU A 57 -1.01 -10.85 -9.79
C LEU A 57 -2.49 -10.48 -9.89
N ARG A 58 -3.29 -11.35 -10.52
CA ARG A 58 -4.74 -11.22 -10.79
C ARG A 58 -5.65 -11.04 -9.54
N GLY A 59 -5.12 -10.69 -8.38
CA GLY A 59 -5.83 -10.74 -7.10
C GLY A 59 -5.83 -9.47 -6.25
N GLY A 60 -5.12 -8.41 -6.63
CA GLY A 60 -5.13 -7.17 -5.85
C GLY A 60 -6.28 -6.25 -6.28
N ASP A 61 -7.50 -6.42 -5.76
CA ASP A 61 -8.48 -5.35 -5.86
C ASP A 61 -7.96 -4.19 -4.99
N PRO A 62 -7.68 -2.99 -5.55
CA PRO A 62 -7.24 -1.84 -4.76
C PRO A 62 -8.23 -1.47 -3.65
N LYS A 63 -9.50 -1.89 -3.76
CA LYS A 63 -10.50 -1.71 -2.69
C LYS A 63 -10.27 -2.62 -1.47
N ALA A 64 -9.47 -3.68 -1.58
CA ALA A 64 -9.28 -4.66 -0.52
C ALA A 64 -8.45 -4.13 0.68
N SER A 65 -7.65 -3.06 0.49
CA SER A 65 -6.74 -2.51 1.52
C SER A 65 -7.01 -1.03 1.83
N GLY A 66 -8.29 -0.64 1.90
CA GLY A 66 -8.70 0.75 2.10
C GLY A 66 -9.56 0.99 3.34
N LEU A 67 -9.79 2.27 3.61
CA LEU A 67 -10.76 2.76 4.58
C LEU A 67 -12.03 3.18 3.84
N VAL A 68 -13.15 2.54 4.20
CA VAL A 68 -14.49 2.92 3.72
C VAL A 68 -15.09 3.92 4.70
N LEU A 69 -15.52 5.07 4.18
CA LEU A 69 -16.10 6.15 4.97
C LEU A 69 -17.47 6.51 4.43
N LEU A 70 -18.50 6.31 5.24
CA LEU A 70 -19.84 6.80 4.94
C LEU A 70 -19.82 8.33 4.88
N LYS A 71 -20.47 8.92 3.88
CA LYS A 71 -20.53 10.37 3.72
C LYS A 71 -21.26 11.05 4.89
N SER A 72 -22.16 10.34 5.57
CA SER A 72 -22.82 10.78 6.81
C SER A 72 -21.85 11.08 7.95
N ASP A 73 -20.72 10.37 8.01
CA ASP A 73 -19.76 10.46 9.12
C ASP A 73 -18.56 11.35 8.79
N ILE A 74 -18.50 11.88 7.57
CA ILE A 74 -17.44 12.78 7.13
C ILE A 74 -17.77 14.19 7.61
N LEU A 75 -16.91 14.70 8.50
CA LEU A 75 -16.98 16.08 8.99
C LEU A 75 -16.33 17.07 8.02
N LYS A 76 -15.30 16.63 7.29
CA LYS A 76 -14.59 17.46 6.31
C LYS A 76 -13.86 16.59 5.29
N LEU A 77 -14.03 16.90 4.01
CA LEU A 77 -13.27 16.31 2.91
C LEU A 77 -12.60 17.41 2.09
N VAL A 78 -11.29 17.29 1.87
CA VAL A 78 -10.50 18.25 1.09
C VAL A 78 -9.72 17.50 0.02
N LYS A 79 -9.95 17.85 -1.25
CA LYS A 79 -9.15 17.36 -2.38
C LYS A 79 -7.82 18.12 -2.41
N LEU A 80 -6.72 17.39 -2.25
CA LEU A 80 -5.37 17.93 -2.26
C LEU A 80 -4.83 17.95 -3.69
N ARG A 81 -4.56 19.13 -4.23
CA ARG A 81 -3.82 19.26 -5.49
C ARG A 81 -2.34 19.21 -5.17
N PRO A 82 -1.59 18.17 -5.57
CA PRO A 82 -0.14 18.19 -5.43
C PRO A 82 0.38 19.39 -6.22
N LYS A 83 1.05 20.32 -5.53
CA LYS A 83 1.83 21.33 -6.24
C LYS A 83 3.01 20.59 -6.87
N PRO A 84 3.30 20.77 -8.17
CA PRO A 84 4.50 20.22 -8.75
C PRO A 84 5.69 20.68 -7.90
N LEU A 85 6.43 19.72 -7.37
CA LEU A 85 7.67 19.96 -6.67
C LEU A 85 8.59 20.70 -7.65
N GLN A 86 8.94 21.95 -7.33
CA GLN A 86 9.80 22.77 -8.18
C GLN A 86 11.22 22.19 -8.30
N ASN A 87 11.60 21.35 -7.34
CA ASN A 87 12.85 20.61 -7.35
C ASN A 87 12.52 19.12 -7.25
N SER A 88 12.95 18.34 -8.24
CA SER A 88 13.07 16.89 -8.13
C SER A 88 13.87 16.59 -6.87
N PHE A 89 13.21 16.16 -5.79
CA PHE A 89 13.92 15.47 -4.74
C PHE A 89 14.37 14.17 -5.37
N GLU A 90 15.63 14.14 -5.83
CA GLU A 90 16.32 12.87 -5.97
C GLU A 90 16.22 12.24 -4.58
N LEU A 91 15.38 11.21 -4.49
CA LEU A 91 15.34 10.39 -3.30
C LEU A 91 16.77 9.88 -3.15
N ASN A 92 17.50 10.36 -2.13
CA ASN A 92 18.77 9.79 -1.67
C ASN A 92 18.52 8.40 -1.06
N LEU A 93 17.69 7.59 -1.72
CA LEU A 93 17.75 6.16 -1.62
C LEU A 93 19.14 5.83 -2.13
N ASN A 94 20.02 5.45 -1.21
CA ASN A 94 21.26 4.74 -1.52
C ASN A 94 20.88 3.39 -2.17
N ARG A 95 20.24 3.43 -3.33
CA ARG A 95 19.96 2.27 -4.14
C ARG A 95 21.30 1.95 -4.78
N ASN A 96 21.99 0.97 -4.21
CA ASN A 96 23.02 0.29 -4.96
C ASN A 96 22.33 -0.16 -6.27
N PRO A 97 22.85 0.24 -7.45
CA PRO A 97 22.28 -0.21 -8.72
C PRO A 97 22.15 -1.72 -8.64
N ASP A 98 21.00 -2.24 -9.10
CA ASP A 98 20.62 -3.64 -8.98
C ASP A 98 21.84 -4.50 -9.31
N LYS A 99 22.48 -5.04 -8.26
CA LYS A 99 23.47 -6.09 -8.45
C LYS A 99 22.67 -7.20 -9.12
N GLU A 100 23.08 -7.62 -10.31
CA GLU A 100 22.61 -8.83 -10.98
C GLU A 100 22.98 -10.10 -10.18
N GLU A 101 22.77 -10.09 -8.85
CA GLU A 101 23.01 -11.20 -7.94
C GLU A 101 21.77 -12.12 -7.84
N GLY A 102 20.64 -11.74 -8.46
CA GLY A 102 19.36 -12.45 -8.36
C GLY A 102 19.29 -13.84 -9.00
N GLU A 103 20.21 -14.18 -9.93
CA GLU A 103 20.06 -15.41 -10.71
C GLU A 103 21.04 -16.55 -10.37
N TYR A 104 21.88 -16.40 -9.35
CA TYR A 104 22.83 -17.47 -9.01
C TYR A 104 22.15 -18.76 -8.54
N ALA A 105 20.93 -18.68 -7.99
CA ALA A 105 20.15 -19.85 -7.59
C ALA A 105 19.59 -20.64 -8.79
N LEU A 106 19.37 -19.96 -9.92
CA LEU A 106 18.82 -20.53 -11.15
C LEU A 106 19.90 -20.97 -12.14
N GLN A 107 21.15 -20.58 -11.90
CA GLN A 107 22.32 -20.95 -12.70
C GLN A 107 23.13 -22.03 -11.96
N PRO A 108 22.78 -23.33 -12.07
CA PRO A 108 23.42 -24.40 -11.30
C PRO A 108 24.95 -24.49 -11.50
N LYS A 109 25.47 -23.97 -12.63
CA LYS A 109 26.91 -23.90 -12.92
C LYS A 109 27.65 -22.79 -12.17
N LYS A 110 26.97 -21.76 -11.68
CA LYS A 110 27.57 -20.59 -11.00
C LYS A 110 27.35 -20.59 -9.48
N ARG A 111 26.75 -21.64 -8.93
CA ARG A 111 26.50 -21.77 -7.49
C ARG A 111 27.82 -21.90 -6.72
N LYS A 112 28.01 -21.11 -5.66
CA LYS A 112 29.22 -21.16 -4.80
C LYS A 112 29.42 -22.52 -4.13
N THR A 113 28.35 -23.24 -3.84
CA THR A 113 28.39 -24.60 -3.29
C THR A 113 28.36 -25.62 -4.43
N ARG A 114 29.55 -26.06 -4.87
CA ARG A 114 29.67 -27.19 -5.79
C ARG A 114 29.63 -28.49 -4.96
N ARG A 115 28.57 -29.28 -5.08
CA ARG A 115 28.59 -30.67 -4.57
C ARG A 115 29.62 -31.43 -5.40
N GLN A 116 30.67 -31.95 -4.76
CA GLN A 116 31.62 -32.83 -5.42
C GLN A 116 30.89 -34.13 -5.78
N LEU A 117 30.65 -34.35 -7.07
CA LEU A 117 30.21 -35.65 -7.57
C LEU A 117 31.36 -36.63 -7.34
N LYS A 118 31.19 -37.50 -6.34
CA LYS A 118 32.08 -38.63 -6.06
C LYS A 118 32.03 -39.51 -7.32
N LYS A 119 33.15 -39.61 -8.05
CA LYS A 119 33.27 -40.55 -9.16
C LYS A 119 33.23 -41.95 -8.56
N GLU A 120 32.16 -42.69 -8.81
CA GLU A 120 32.14 -44.13 -8.57
C GLU A 120 32.96 -44.78 -9.69
N THR A 121 34.14 -45.26 -9.34
CA THR A 121 34.96 -46.12 -10.19
C THR A 121 34.25 -47.47 -10.27
N ILE A 122 33.59 -47.74 -11.38
CA ILE A 122 33.10 -49.08 -11.72
C ILE A 122 34.33 -49.90 -12.12
N THR A 123 34.58 -50.98 -11.39
CA THR A 123 35.56 -52.02 -11.75
C THR A 123 34.81 -53.20 -12.32
#